data_AF-A0A093GVN0-F1
#
_entry.id   AF-A0A093GVN0-F1
#
_cell.length_a   1.000
_cell.length_b   1.000
_cell.length_c   1.000
_cell.angle_alpha   90.00
_cell.angle_beta   90.00
_cell.angle_gamma   90.00
#
_symmetry.space_group_name_H-M   'P 1'
#
loop_
_entity.id
_entity.type
_entity.pdbx_description
1 polymer ?
#
loop_
_entity_poly.entity_id
_entity_poly.type
_entity_poly.pdbx_seq_one_letter_code
_entity_poly.pdbx_strand_id
1 'polypeptide(L)'
;MVFYFTSEASPSVYTIYMGKDKYENEDLIKYGWPEGVWFHVDKLSAHVYLRLHKGQTVDDIPKEVLIDCAHLVKANSIQGCKMNNVSVVYTPWTNLRKTADMDVGQIGFHRQKDVSV
;
A
#
# COMPACT_ATOMS: atom_id res chain seq x y z
N MET A 1 0.35 -16.21 -3.40
CA MET A 1 -0.65 -16.17 -2.30
C MET A 1 -0.81 -14.73 -1.86
N VAL A 2 -2.06 -14.27 -1.79
CA VAL A 2 -2.44 -12.94 -1.31
C VAL A 2 -3.07 -13.09 0.07
N PHE A 3 -2.63 -12.28 1.01
CA PHE A 3 -3.22 -12.19 2.35
C PHE A 3 -4.26 -11.09 2.37
N TYR A 4 -5.36 -11.32 3.08
CA TYR A 4 -6.46 -10.37 3.24
C TYR A 4 -6.68 -10.08 4.73
N PHE A 5 -6.96 -8.82 5.02
CA PHE A 5 -7.21 -8.28 6.34
C PHE A 5 -8.40 -7.32 6.26
N THR A 6 -9.04 -7.10 7.40
CA THR A 6 -10.14 -6.16 7.55
C THR A 6 -9.81 -5.19 8.66
N SER A 7 -9.90 -3.89 8.38
CA SER A 7 -9.84 -2.86 9.42
C SER A 7 -11.26 -2.43 9.77
N GLU A 8 -11.62 -2.62 11.04
CA GLU A 8 -12.87 -2.19 11.66
C GLU A 8 -12.63 -0.98 12.58
N ALA A 9 -11.48 -0.31 12.42
CA ALA A 9 -11.10 0.82 13.26
C ALA A 9 -11.99 2.05 13.05
N SER A 10 -12.82 2.06 11.99
CA SER A 10 -13.83 3.08 11.73
C SER A 10 -15.22 2.46 11.57
N PRO A 11 -16.31 3.26 11.57
CA PRO A 11 -17.67 2.75 11.31
C PRO A 11 -17.81 2.01 9.98
N SER A 12 -16.96 2.30 9.00
CA SER A 12 -16.87 1.58 7.74
C SER A 12 -15.76 0.53 7.79
N VAL A 13 -16.05 -0.67 7.30
CA VAL A 13 -15.09 -1.77 7.25
C VAL A 13 -14.24 -1.65 5.98
N TYR A 14 -12.94 -1.53 6.16
CA TYR A 14 -11.99 -1.44 5.05
C TYR A 14 -11.33 -2.78 4.78
N THR A 15 -11.16 -3.11 3.49
CA THR A 15 -10.41 -4.30 3.07
C THR A 15 -8.97 -3.93 2.77
N ILE A 16 -8.04 -4.63 3.41
CA ILE A 16 -6.61 -4.49 3.22
C ILE A 16 -6.07 -5.81 2.68
N TYR A 17 -5.14 -5.78 1.74
CA TYR A 17 -4.53 -6.98 1.19
C TYR A 17 -3.04 -6.76 0.88
N MET A 18 -2.29 -7.85 0.80
CA MET A 18 -0.87 -7.81 0.43
C MET A 18 -0.40 -9.11 -0.22
N GLY A 19 0.58 -8.99 -1.10
CA GLY A 19 1.24 -10.15 -1.70
C GLY A 19 2.21 -10.80 -0.72
N LYS A 20 2.33 -12.12 -0.78
CA LYS A 20 3.33 -12.88 0.00
C LYS A 20 4.77 -12.48 -0.34
N ASP A 21 5.02 -12.14 -1.60
CA ASP A 21 6.34 -11.79 -2.09
C ASP A 21 6.26 -10.77 -3.24
N LYS A 22 7.42 -10.44 -3.81
CA LYS A 22 7.55 -9.45 -4.88
C LYS A 22 6.80 -9.82 -6.17
N TYR A 23 6.62 -11.12 -6.47
CA TYR A 23 5.92 -11.55 -7.69
C TYR A 23 4.42 -11.36 -7.54
N GLU A 24 3.88 -11.72 -6.38
CA GLU A 24 2.47 -11.47 -6.06
C GLU A 24 2.18 -9.96 -6.04
N ASN A 25 3.13 -9.16 -5.55
CA ASN A 25 3.00 -7.71 -5.59
C ASN A 25 2.99 -7.14 -7.01
N GLU A 26 3.78 -7.69 -7.95
CA GLU A 26 3.69 -7.29 -9.37
C GLU A 26 2.30 -7.57 -9.94
N ASP A 27 1.72 -8.73 -9.65
CA ASP A 27 0.37 -9.06 -10.10
C ASP A 27 -0.69 -8.16 -9.46
N LEU A 28 -0.58 -7.86 -8.17
CA LEU A 28 -1.49 -6.93 -7.47
C LEU A 28 -1.39 -5.50 -8.01
N ILE A 29 -0.21 -5.07 -8.45
CA ILE A 29 -0.03 -3.77 -9.10
C ILE A 29 -0.62 -3.82 -10.51
N LYS A 30 -0.40 -4.90 -11.26
CA LYS A 30 -0.88 -5.03 -12.64
C LYS A 30 -2.41 -5.10 -12.73
N TYR A 31 -3.06 -5.78 -11.78
CA TYR A 31 -4.51 -5.98 -11.72
C TYR A 31 -5.18 -5.21 -10.58
N GLY A 32 -4.53 -4.14 -10.11
CA GLY A 32 -5.03 -3.31 -9.03
C GLY A 32 -6.30 -2.53 -9.40
N TRP A 33 -6.98 -2.03 -8.37
CA TRP A 33 -8.21 -1.26 -8.53
C TRP A 33 -7.90 0.24 -8.61
N PRO A 34 -8.63 1.02 -9.43
CA PRO A 34 -8.49 2.49 -9.44
C PRO A 34 -8.73 3.13 -8.07
N GLU A 35 -9.64 2.56 -7.27
CA GLU A 35 -9.96 2.94 -5.90
C GLU A 35 -9.02 2.31 -4.85
N GLY A 36 -7.87 1.78 -5.29
CA GLY A 36 -6.85 1.24 -4.41
C GLY A 36 -5.89 2.32 -3.92
N VAL A 37 -5.39 2.15 -2.70
CA VAL A 37 -4.28 2.94 -2.15
C VAL A 37 -3.14 2.00 -1.82
N TRP A 38 -1.96 2.34 -2.32
CA TRP A 38 -0.76 1.56 -2.13
C TRP A 38 0.07 2.16 -1.01
N PHE A 39 0.58 1.30 -0.13
CA PHE A 39 1.42 1.62 1.02
C PHE A 39 2.74 0.88 0.92
N HIS A 40 3.82 1.54 1.33
CA HIS A 40 5.16 0.99 1.30
C HIS A 40 6.03 1.60 2.38
N VAL A 41 6.91 0.79 2.96
CA VAL A 41 7.95 1.34 3.83
C VAL A 41 9.10 1.83 2.96
N ASP A 42 9.47 3.11 3.10
CA ASP A 42 10.54 3.73 2.32
C ASP A 42 11.81 2.85 2.30
N LYS A 43 12.30 2.57 1.08
CA LYS A 43 13.50 1.76 0.78
C LYS A 43 13.44 0.28 1.18
N LEU A 44 12.28 -0.25 1.58
CA LEU A 44 12.13 -1.65 1.99
C LEU A 44 11.22 -2.43 1.02
N SER A 45 10.84 -3.66 1.35
CA SER A 45 10.23 -4.60 0.39
C SER A 45 8.74 -4.87 0.60
N ALA A 46 8.11 -4.25 1.60
CA ALA A 46 6.72 -4.53 1.94
C ALA A 46 5.77 -3.61 1.17
N HIS A 47 4.75 -4.21 0.55
CA HIS A 47 3.63 -3.52 -0.07
C HIS A 47 2.34 -3.94 0.61
N VAL A 48 1.50 -2.96 0.92
CA VAL A 48 0.14 -3.17 1.42
C VAL A 48 -0.80 -2.36 0.54
N TYR A 49 -1.98 -2.90 0.30
CA TYR A 49 -3.00 -2.28 -0.54
C TYR A 49 -4.29 -2.13 0.27
N LEU A 50 -4.84 -0.93 0.30
CA LEU A 50 -6.13 -0.63 0.88
C LEU A 50 -7.15 -0.47 -0.25
N ARG A 51 -8.31 -1.11 -0.13
CA ARG A 51 -9.42 -0.91 -1.04
C ARG A 51 -10.38 0.13 -0.47
N LEU A 52 -10.54 1.26 -1.17
CA LEU A 52 -11.51 2.28 -0.80
C LEU A 52 -12.92 1.88 -1.24
N HIS A 53 -13.91 2.47 -0.58
CA HIS A 53 -15.30 2.38 -1.04
C HIS A 53 -15.50 3.23 -2.29
N LYS A 54 -16.54 2.90 -3.07
CA LYS A 54 -16.83 3.57 -4.33
C LYS A 54 -17.04 5.08 -4.10
N GLY A 55 -16.25 5.91 -4.77
CA GLY A 55 -16.32 7.37 -4.69
C GLY A 55 -15.53 8.01 -3.56
N GLN A 56 -14.81 7.22 -2.75
CA GLN A 56 -13.86 7.75 -1.77
C GLN A 56 -12.51 8.05 -2.41
N THR A 57 -11.79 8.99 -1.81
CA THR A 57 -10.43 9.37 -2.15
C THR A 57 -9.47 9.09 -0.98
N VAL A 58 -8.17 9.29 -1.19
CA VAL A 58 -7.16 9.11 -0.14
C VAL A 58 -7.40 10.04 1.05
N ASP A 59 -7.96 11.23 0.80
CA ASP A 59 -8.25 12.22 1.84
C ASP A 59 -9.45 11.83 2.72
N ASP A 60 -10.30 10.91 2.25
CA ASP A 60 -11.47 10.41 2.98
C ASP A 60 -11.14 9.26 3.95
N ILE A 61 -9.89 8.77 3.94
CA ILE A 61 -9.49 7.63 4.76
C ILE A 61 -9.38 8.06 6.24
N PRO A 62 -10.09 7.39 7.16
CA PRO A 62 -9.94 7.64 8.58
C PRO A 62 -8.49 7.42 9.04
N LYS A 63 -8.01 8.30 9.92
CA LYS A 63 -6.63 8.21 10.46
C LYS A 63 -6.33 6.86 11.09
N GLU A 64 -7.31 6.25 11.73
CA GLU A 64 -7.16 4.94 12.38
C GLU A 64 -6.88 3.83 11.35
N VAL A 65 -7.54 3.87 10.20
CA VAL A 65 -7.32 2.92 9.08
C VAL A 65 -5.94 3.15 8.44
N LEU A 66 -5.51 4.40 8.32
CA LEU A 66 -4.14 4.72 7.86
C LEU A 66 -3.08 4.14 8.81
N ILE A 67 -3.32 4.26 10.12
CA ILE A 67 -2.43 3.71 11.15
C ILE A 67 -2.39 2.17 11.06
N ASP A 68 -3.53 1.51 10.87
CA ASP A 68 -3.58 0.06 10.66
C ASP A 68 -2.76 -0.36 9.43
N CYS A 69 -2.91 0.33 8.30
CA CYS A 69 -2.14 0.06 7.09
C CYS A 69 -0.64 0.27 7.32
N ALA A 70 -0.25 1.34 8.02
CA ALA A 70 1.12 1.65 8.35
C ALA A 70 1.76 0.61 9.30
N HIS A 71 1.02 0.16 10.30
CA HIS A 71 1.47 -0.92 11.18
C HIS A 71 1.62 -2.24 10.43
N LEU A 72 0.65 -2.57 9.57
CA LEU A 72 0.69 -3.81 8.80
C LEU A 72 1.88 -3.83 7.83
N VAL A 73 2.12 -2.74 7.10
CA VAL A 73 3.25 -2.68 6.14
C VAL A 73 4.60 -2.72 6.86
N LYS A 74 4.71 -2.08 8.03
CA LYS A 74 5.90 -2.18 8.89
C LYS A 74 6.12 -3.61 9.38
N ALA A 75 5.09 -4.23 9.94
CA ALA A 75 5.16 -5.58 10.52
C ALA A 75 5.55 -6.64 9.47
N ASN A 76 5.12 -6.45 8.22
CA ASN A 76 5.41 -7.36 7.12
C ASN A 76 6.70 -7.02 6.35
N SER A 77 7.44 -5.99 6.78
CA SER A 77 8.76 -5.67 6.23
C SER A 77 9.86 -6.40 6.99
N ILE A 78 10.67 -7.20 6.28
CA ILE A 78 11.75 -8.03 6.86
C ILE A 78 12.72 -7.21 7.72
N GLN A 79 13.06 -6.00 7.25
CA GLN A 79 13.92 -5.07 7.98
C GLN A 79 13.09 -4.07 8.79
N GLY A 80 11.96 -3.60 8.26
CA GLY A 80 11.16 -2.53 8.86
C GLY A 80 10.52 -2.94 10.18
N CYS A 81 10.20 -4.23 10.37
CA CYS A 81 9.66 -4.73 11.62
C CYS A 81 10.65 -4.63 12.79
N LYS A 82 11.96 -4.54 12.52
CA LYS A 82 13.02 -4.42 13.52
C LYS A 82 13.43 -2.96 13.78
N MET A 83 12.95 -2.03 12.98
CA MET A 83 13.29 -0.62 13.11
C MET A 83 12.34 0.07 14.10
N ASN A 84 12.89 0.94 14.94
CA ASN A 84 12.09 1.74 15.87
C ASN A 84 11.10 2.62 15.11
N ASN A 85 11.61 3.38 14.14
CA ASN A 85 10.84 4.29 13.30
C ASN A 85 11.04 3.93 11.83
N VAL A 86 9.96 3.99 11.06
CA VAL A 86 9.98 3.81 9.61
C VAL A 86 9.10 4.89 8.98
N SER A 87 9.47 5.35 7.80
CA SER A 87 8.63 6.22 6.98
C SER A 87 7.78 5.35 6.08
N VAL A 88 6.45 5.50 6.16
CA VAL A 88 5.51 4.77 5.31
C VAL A 88 4.98 5.72 4.26
N VAL A 89 5.31 5.46 3.01
CA VAL A 89 4.76 6.21 1.89
C VAL A 89 3.45 5.60 1.44
N TYR A 90 2.48 6.44 1.08
CA TYR A 90 1.22 5.99 0.50
C TYR A 90 0.74 6.90 -0.62
N THR A 91 0.10 6.31 -1.62
CA THR A 91 -0.39 7.02 -2.81
C THR A 91 -1.52 6.23 -3.48
N PRO A 92 -2.44 6.89 -4.21
CA PRO A 92 -3.42 6.18 -5.02
C PRO A 92 -2.74 5.22 -6.00
N TRP A 93 -3.35 4.05 -6.23
CA TRP A 93 -2.85 3.07 -7.20
C TRP A 93 -2.70 3.67 -8.60
N THR A 94 -3.59 4.59 -8.99
CA THR A 94 -3.53 5.31 -10.27
C THR A 94 -2.30 6.20 -10.45
N ASN A 95 -1.57 6.52 -9.37
CA ASN A 95 -0.33 7.27 -9.42
C ASN A 95 0.91 6.36 -9.59
N LEU A 96 0.76 5.05 -9.43
CA LEU A 96 1.85 4.10 -9.62
C LEU A 96 2.20 3.99 -11.09
N ARG A 97 3.50 4.08 -11.39
CA ARG A 97 4.06 3.92 -12.72
C ARG A 97 5.00 2.73 -12.73
N LYS A 98 4.61 1.67 -13.44
CA LYS A 98 5.47 0.52 -13.71
C LYS A 98 5.79 0.47 -15.20
N THR A 99 7.07 0.45 -15.55
CA THR A 99 7.53 0.28 -16.93
C THR A 99 8.27 -1.05 -17.09
N ALA A 100 8.35 -1.58 -18.31
CA ALA A 100 8.89 -2.92 -18.57
C ALA A 100 10.40 -3.05 -18.30
N ASP A 101 11.10 -1.92 -18.27
CA ASP A 101 12.53 -1.79 -17.93
C ASP A 101 12.80 -1.76 -16.43
N MET A 102 11.77 -1.66 -15.58
CA MET A 102 11.92 -1.64 -14.13
C MET A 102 12.02 -3.05 -13.54
N ASP A 103 12.95 -3.22 -12.60
CA ASP A 103 13.15 -4.49 -11.90
C ASP A 103 11.90 -4.91 -11.11
N VAL A 104 11.75 -6.21 -10.88
CA VAL A 104 10.65 -6.78 -10.09
C VAL A 104 10.68 -6.20 -8.66
N GLY A 105 9.58 -5.56 -8.26
CA GLY A 105 9.43 -4.85 -7.00
C GLY A 105 9.75 -3.35 -7.07
N GLN A 106 10.35 -2.86 -8.15
CA GLN A 106 10.58 -1.42 -8.34
C GLN A 106 9.32 -0.74 -8.89
N ILE A 107 8.92 0.36 -8.28
CA ILE A 107 7.75 1.14 -8.69
C ILE A 107 8.16 2.61 -8.79
N GLY A 108 7.77 3.26 -9.89
CA GLY A 108 7.84 4.70 -10.04
C GLY A 108 6.52 5.38 -9.72
N PHE A 109 6.52 6.71 -9.74
CA PHE A 109 5.31 7.52 -9.56
C PHE A 109 5.10 8.42 -10.78
N HIS A 110 3.85 8.62 -11.19
CA HIS A 110 3.51 9.61 -12.21
C HIS A 110 3.65 11.03 -11.68
N ARG A 111 3.21 11.27 -10.44
CA ARG A 111 3.23 12.58 -9.77
C ARG A 111 3.77 12.43 -8.36
N GLN A 112 4.96 12.95 -8.12
CA GLN A 112 5.62 12.88 -6.80
C GLN A 112 4.89 13.68 -5.72
N LYS A 113 4.10 14.69 -6.12
CA LYS A 113 3.26 15.51 -5.23
C LYS A 113 2.04 14.78 -4.65
N ASP A 114 1.62 13.67 -5.27
CA ASP A 114 0.47 12.87 -4.81
C ASP A 114 0.93 11.70 -3.91
N VAL A 115 2.19 11.73 -3.46
CA VAL A 115 2.76 10.75 -2.53
C VAL A 115 2.81 11.40 -1.14
N SER A 116 2.18 10.75 -0.18
CA SER A 116 2.16 11.16 1.23
C SER A 116 3.08 10.26 2.05
N VAL A 117 3.57 10.76 3.19
CA VAL A 117 4.48 10.06 4.13
C VAL A 117 3.97 10.17 5.56
#